data_AF-A0A2G2PEJ6-F1
#
_entry.id   AF-A0A2G2PEJ6-F1
#
_cell.length_a   1.000
_cell.length_b   1.000
_cell.length_c   1.000
_cell.angle_alpha   90.00
_cell.angle_beta   90.00
_cell.angle_gamma   90.00
#
_symmetry.space_group_name_H-M   'P 1'
#
loop_
_entity.id
_entity.type
_entity.pdbx_description
1 polymer ?
#
loop_
_entity_poly.entity_id
_entity_poly.type
_entity_poly.pdbx_seq_one_letter_code
_entity_poly.pdbx_strand_id
1 'polypeptide(L)'
;MTKIKIIGALIFILSISLAVIFNIMSKYTNIQNDVISALNTQKSFTQEISKNIFYLYKNTEVSSKKLDISINKFLGNKNHKYQVQNKQIIILWNKFYLDVQKFRDYQAIKSLYSNILLEQLVKKIYNTNLKLLIEFNKLLKVQKTNLYNKINLYKYIQYSLFSLLVLLLLYIFTQLKSVINFVQKFILTSKSILLNSSIKDLEPIIINKNSIDISQASDNFNTLVQKINSSIKYSSNSIQHSYESIEVLEKNIEKLIELVYTMQNEQINKELTKKEDVVINSLEELNSSNIKLKNLKKSIEDLISY
;
A
#
# COMPACT_ATOMS: atom_id res chain seq x y z
N MET A 1 9.16 -1.39 13.23
CA MET A 1 8.83 -1.95 11.92
C MET A 1 7.33 -1.90 11.59
N THR A 2 6.46 -1.66 12.57
CA THR A 2 5.00 -1.77 12.40
C THR A 2 4.43 -0.67 11.52
N LYS A 3 4.86 0.59 11.69
CA LYS A 3 4.32 1.72 10.91
C LYS A 3 4.60 1.59 9.41
N ILE A 4 5.82 1.25 9.00
CA ILE A 4 6.17 1.06 7.58
C ILE A 4 5.39 -0.14 6.98
N LYS A 5 5.27 -1.26 7.72
CA LYS A 5 4.48 -2.42 7.29
C LYS A 5 3.00 -2.07 7.14
N ILE A 6 2.42 -1.32 8.08
CA ILE A 6 1.03 -0.86 8.04
C ILE A 6 0.79 0.05 6.83
N ILE A 7 1.68 1.01 6.59
CA ILE A 7 1.54 1.95 5.46
C ILE A 7 1.72 1.22 4.12
N GLY A 8 2.65 0.27 4.04
CA GLY A 8 2.79 -0.60 2.87
C GLY A 8 1.53 -1.41 2.59
N ALA A 9 0.93 -2.02 3.62
CA ALA A 9 -0.34 -2.73 3.50
C ALA A 9 -1.48 -1.80 3.06
N LEU A 10 -1.53 -0.58 3.60
CA LEU A 10 -2.52 0.42 3.25
C LEU A 10 -2.42 0.84 1.77
N ILE A 11 -1.21 1.05 1.25
CA ILE A 11 -0.97 1.35 -0.19
C ILE A 11 -1.45 0.19 -1.06
N PHE A 12 -1.17 -1.05 -0.66
CA PHE A 12 -1.60 -2.24 -1.40
C PHE A 12 -3.14 -2.33 -1.46
N ILE A 13 -3.82 -2.16 -0.32
CA ILE A 13 -5.29 -2.15 -0.23
C ILE A 13 -5.88 -1.02 -1.08
N LEU A 14 -5.31 0.19 -0.99
CA LEU A 14 -5.73 1.34 -1.80
C LEU A 14 -5.63 1.05 -3.30
N SER A 15 -4.55 0.40 -3.72
CA SER A 15 -4.29 0.05 -5.13
C SER A 15 -5.34 -0.94 -5.66
N ILE A 16 -5.66 -1.97 -4.87
CA ILE A 16 -6.72 -2.93 -5.19
C ILE A 16 -8.08 -2.25 -5.25
N SER A 17 -8.39 -1.41 -4.25
CA SER A 17 -9.65 -0.68 -4.22
C SER A 17 -9.82 0.21 -5.46
N LEU A 18 -8.74 0.87 -5.91
CA LEU A 18 -8.76 1.69 -7.12
C LEU A 18 -9.11 0.86 -8.36
N ALA A 19 -8.48 -0.32 -8.52
CA ALA A 19 -8.73 -1.23 -9.61
C ALA A 19 -10.18 -1.76 -9.61
N VAL A 20 -10.70 -2.10 -8.43
CA VAL A 20 -12.09 -2.55 -8.27
C VAL A 20 -13.08 -1.45 -8.65
N ILE A 21 -12.88 -0.23 -8.15
CA ILE A 21 -13.74 0.92 -8.49
C ILE A 21 -13.71 1.20 -9.99
N PHE A 22 -12.53 1.15 -10.61
CA PHE A 22 -12.38 1.32 -12.06
C PHE A 22 -13.17 0.27 -12.85
N ASN A 23 -13.08 -0.99 -12.45
CA ASN A 23 -13.82 -2.07 -13.10
C ASN A 23 -15.34 -1.91 -12.94
N ILE A 24 -15.81 -1.60 -11.73
CA ILE A 24 -17.24 -1.34 -11.45
C ILE A 24 -17.74 -0.18 -12.32
N MET A 25 -16.98 0.92 -12.37
CA MET A 25 -17.32 2.10 -13.17
C MET A 25 -17.40 1.78 -14.66
N SER A 26 -16.43 1.02 -15.19
CA SER A 26 -16.39 0.59 -16.59
C SER A 26 -17.61 -0.27 -16.94
N LYS A 27 -17.88 -1.30 -16.14
CA LYS A 27 -19.03 -2.19 -16.34
C LYS A 27 -20.36 -1.43 -16.25
N TYR A 28 -20.51 -0.54 -15.27
CA TYR A 28 -21.69 0.29 -15.13
C TYR A 28 -21.90 1.19 -16.35
N THR A 29 -20.83 1.83 -16.84
CA THR A 29 -20.88 2.73 -18.00
C THR A 29 -21.29 1.98 -19.27
N ASN A 30 -20.73 0.80 -19.51
CA ASN A 30 -21.08 -0.02 -20.67
C ASN A 30 -22.57 -0.42 -20.66
N ILE A 31 -23.05 -0.95 -19.54
CA ILE A 31 -24.47 -1.34 -19.41
C ILE A 31 -25.39 -0.15 -19.67
N GLN A 32 -25.10 1.01 -19.09
CA GLN A 32 -25.94 2.20 -19.26
C GLN A 32 -25.87 2.79 -20.67
N ASN A 33 -24.71 2.74 -21.33
CA ASN A 33 -24.59 3.13 -22.73
C ASN A 33 -25.42 2.22 -23.64
N ASP A 34 -25.47 0.91 -23.36
CA ASP A 34 -26.33 -0.02 -24.09
C ASP A 34 -27.82 0.33 -23.91
N VAL A 35 -28.24 0.70 -22.69
CA VAL A 35 -29.61 1.18 -22.43
C VAL A 35 -29.92 2.44 -23.23
N ILE A 36 -29.03 3.44 -23.20
CA ILE A 36 -29.20 4.70 -23.92
C ILE A 36 -29.26 4.45 -25.43
N SER A 37 -28.40 3.57 -25.96
CA SER A 37 -28.38 3.17 -27.36
C SER A 37 -29.68 2.46 -27.77
N ALA A 38 -30.17 1.55 -26.94
CA ALA A 38 -31.44 0.86 -27.16
C ALA A 38 -32.63 1.83 -27.21
N LEU A 39 -32.70 2.79 -26.27
CA LEU A 39 -33.74 3.81 -26.25
C LEU A 39 -33.70 4.73 -27.47
N ASN A 40 -32.50 5.14 -27.92
CA ASN A 40 -32.35 5.93 -29.16
C ASN A 40 -32.78 5.15 -30.39
N THR A 41 -32.42 3.87 -30.47
CA THR A 41 -32.83 2.98 -31.57
C THR A 41 -34.34 2.83 -31.62
N GLN A 42 -35.00 2.60 -30.47
CA GLN A 42 -36.46 2.53 -30.38
C GLN A 42 -37.14 3.84 -30.81
N LYS A 43 -36.59 4.98 -30.38
CA LYS A 43 -37.03 6.31 -30.83
C LYS A 43 -36.92 6.47 -32.34
N SER A 44 -35.82 6.03 -32.94
CA SER A 44 -35.59 6.12 -34.39
C SER A 44 -36.63 5.31 -35.17
N PHE A 45 -36.96 4.10 -34.70
CA PHE A 45 -37.97 3.26 -35.33
C PHE A 45 -39.36 3.91 -35.35
N THR A 46 -39.81 4.62 -34.31
CA THR A 46 -41.13 5.30 -34.35
C THR A 46 -41.16 6.40 -35.40
N GLN A 47 -40.03 7.10 -35.60
CA GLN A 47 -39.87 8.10 -36.66
C GLN A 47 -39.87 7.46 -38.05
N GLU A 48 -39.15 6.35 -38.23
CA GLU A 48 -39.09 5.61 -39.48
C GLU A 48 -40.48 5.07 -39.88
N ILE A 49 -41.21 4.49 -38.94
CA ILE A 49 -42.60 4.04 -39.13
C ILE A 49 -43.48 5.21 -39.55
N SER A 50 -43.42 6.35 -38.84
CA SER A 50 -44.22 7.54 -39.17
C SER A 50 -43.88 8.10 -40.55
N LYS A 51 -42.60 8.12 -40.92
CA LYS A 51 -42.12 8.56 -42.24
C LYS A 51 -42.64 7.65 -43.35
N ASN A 52 -42.55 6.33 -43.15
CA ASN A 52 -43.03 5.35 -44.12
C ASN A 52 -44.55 5.47 -44.32
N ILE A 53 -45.32 5.70 -43.25
CA ILE A 53 -46.78 5.92 -43.32
C ILE A 53 -47.11 7.17 -44.12
N PHE A 54 -46.43 8.29 -43.85
CA PHE A 54 -46.61 9.52 -44.62
C PHE A 54 -46.26 9.34 -46.10
N TYR A 55 -45.19 8.60 -46.39
CA TYR A 55 -44.78 8.31 -47.76
C TYR A 55 -45.77 7.43 -48.50
N LEU A 56 -46.29 6.37 -47.85
CA LEU A 56 -47.32 5.48 -48.38
C LEU A 56 -48.65 6.19 -48.60
N TYR A 57 -49.03 7.10 -47.69
CA TYR A 57 -50.22 7.93 -47.84
C TYR A 57 -50.15 8.82 -49.10
N LYS A 58 -48.98 9.41 -49.38
CA LYS A 58 -48.78 10.24 -50.57
C LYS A 58 -48.59 9.45 -51.88
N ASN A 59 -48.16 8.19 -51.79
CA ASN A 59 -47.84 7.36 -52.95
C ASN A 59 -48.51 5.98 -52.81
N THR A 60 -49.78 5.91 -53.21
CA THR A 60 -50.68 4.77 -52.97
C THR A 60 -50.32 3.48 -53.71
N GLU A 61 -49.41 3.54 -54.69
CA GLU A 61 -48.95 2.38 -55.47
C GLU A 61 -47.69 1.72 -54.89
N VAL A 62 -47.09 2.31 -53.85
CA VAL A 62 -45.84 1.81 -53.29
C VAL A 62 -46.08 0.70 -52.26
N SER A 63 -45.25 -0.34 -52.31
CA SER A 63 -45.30 -1.50 -51.42
C SER A 63 -45.09 -1.14 -49.93
N SER A 64 -45.89 -1.73 -49.05
CA SER A 64 -45.78 -1.62 -47.58
C SER A 64 -44.55 -2.31 -46.98
N LYS A 65 -43.74 -3.04 -47.77
CA LYS A 65 -42.59 -3.84 -47.27
C LYS A 65 -41.65 -3.06 -46.35
N LYS A 66 -41.35 -1.78 -46.66
CA LYS A 66 -40.49 -0.94 -45.80
C LYS A 66 -41.12 -0.66 -44.44
N LEU A 67 -42.42 -0.40 -44.40
CA LEU A 67 -43.17 -0.21 -43.15
C LEU A 67 -43.15 -1.48 -42.30
N ASP A 68 -43.39 -2.63 -42.91
CA ASP A 68 -43.39 -3.93 -42.23
C ASP A 68 -42.01 -4.26 -41.65
N ILE A 69 -40.93 -3.96 -42.38
CA ILE A 69 -39.55 -4.10 -41.89
C ILE A 69 -39.30 -3.21 -40.67
N SER A 70 -39.69 -1.93 -40.70
CA SER A 70 -39.47 -1.02 -39.56
C SER A 70 -40.27 -1.44 -38.33
N ILE A 71 -41.50 -1.94 -38.51
CA ILE A 71 -42.32 -2.50 -37.43
C ILE A 71 -41.67 -3.75 -36.84
N ASN A 72 -41.23 -4.69 -37.68
CA ASN A 72 -40.57 -5.92 -37.23
C ASN A 72 -39.25 -5.64 -36.52
N LYS A 73 -38.49 -4.62 -36.95
CA LYS A 73 -37.29 -4.17 -36.23
C LYS A 73 -37.62 -3.59 -34.85
N PHE A 74 -38.71 -2.85 -34.72
CA PHE A 74 -39.18 -2.35 -33.43
C PHE A 74 -39.54 -3.49 -32.48
N LEU A 75 -40.35 -4.45 -32.95
CA LEU A 75 -40.85 -5.59 -32.18
C LEU A 75 -39.80 -6.68 -31.91
N GLY A 76 -38.84 -6.85 -32.84
CA GLY A 76 -37.77 -7.84 -32.71
C GLY A 76 -36.62 -7.36 -31.83
N ASN A 77 -36.58 -6.07 -31.48
CA ASN A 77 -35.55 -5.53 -30.60
C ASN A 77 -35.79 -6.00 -29.16
N LYS A 78 -35.08 -7.08 -28.78
CA LYS A 78 -35.12 -7.78 -27.47
C LYS A 78 -34.89 -6.88 -26.24
N ASN A 79 -34.55 -5.61 -26.45
CA ASN A 79 -34.41 -4.59 -25.40
C ASN A 79 -35.74 -4.00 -24.91
N HIS A 80 -36.88 -4.68 -25.15
CA HIS A 80 -38.19 -4.32 -24.57
C HIS A 80 -38.17 -4.14 -23.05
N LYS A 81 -37.24 -4.78 -22.32
CA LYS A 81 -37.07 -4.62 -20.87
C LYS A 81 -36.90 -3.16 -20.43
N TYR A 82 -36.34 -2.29 -21.27
CA TYR A 82 -36.11 -0.88 -20.91
C TYR A 82 -37.30 0.03 -21.23
N GLN A 83 -38.14 -0.33 -22.22
CA GLN A 83 -39.43 0.32 -22.47
C GLN A 83 -40.42 0.06 -21.33
N VAL A 84 -40.35 -1.12 -20.71
CA VAL A 84 -41.21 -1.53 -19.57
C VAL A 84 -41.07 -0.60 -18.35
N GLN A 85 -39.96 0.12 -18.21
CA GLN A 85 -39.73 1.02 -17.07
C GLN A 85 -40.52 2.33 -17.16
N ASN A 86 -41.02 2.72 -18.34
CA ASN A 86 -41.81 3.94 -18.49
C ASN A 86 -43.22 3.63 -19.01
N LYS A 87 -44.17 3.58 -18.07
CA LYS A 87 -45.60 3.31 -18.34
C LYS A 87 -46.19 4.22 -19.42
N GLN A 88 -45.78 5.48 -19.46
CA GLN A 88 -46.30 6.46 -20.42
C GLN A 88 -45.84 6.17 -21.84
N ILE A 89 -44.59 5.75 -22.03
CA ILE A 89 -44.07 5.32 -23.34
C ILE A 89 -44.80 4.07 -23.82
N ILE A 90 -45.08 3.12 -22.95
CA ILE A 90 -45.83 1.89 -23.29
C ILE A 90 -47.25 2.24 -23.76
N ILE A 91 -47.96 3.07 -23.01
CA ILE A 91 -49.33 3.49 -23.36
C ILE A 91 -49.35 4.21 -24.71
N LEU A 92 -48.43 5.17 -24.90
CA LEU A 92 -48.32 5.91 -26.15
C LEU A 92 -47.92 5.01 -27.32
N TRP A 93 -47.02 4.04 -27.10
CA TRP A 93 -46.62 3.07 -28.12
C TRP A 93 -47.78 2.18 -28.52
N ASN A 94 -48.53 1.62 -27.57
CA ASN A 94 -49.68 0.76 -27.87
C ASN A 94 -50.73 1.52 -28.68
N LYS A 95 -50.99 2.78 -28.31
CA LYS A 95 -51.89 3.66 -29.07
C LYS A 95 -51.36 3.94 -30.48
N PHE A 96 -50.09 4.29 -30.58
CA PHE A 96 -49.42 4.53 -31.86
C PHE A 96 -49.49 3.30 -32.76
N TYR A 97 -49.10 2.13 -32.24
CA TYR A 97 -49.11 0.87 -32.96
C TYR A 97 -50.51 0.47 -33.43
N LEU A 98 -51.53 0.65 -32.59
CA LEU A 98 -52.93 0.39 -32.97
C LEU A 98 -53.38 1.32 -34.11
N ASP A 99 -53.01 2.60 -34.06
CA ASP A 99 -53.29 3.53 -35.15
C ASP A 99 -52.53 3.12 -36.42
N VAL A 100 -51.28 2.67 -36.31
CA VAL A 100 -50.50 2.13 -37.45
C VAL A 100 -51.15 0.88 -38.07
N GLN A 101 -51.72 -0.02 -37.27
CA GLN A 101 -52.42 -1.19 -37.82
C GLN A 101 -53.68 -0.78 -38.58
N LYS A 102 -54.49 0.13 -38.01
CA LYS A 102 -55.67 0.67 -38.70
C LYS A 102 -55.31 1.39 -40.01
N PHE A 103 -54.16 2.06 -40.06
CA PHE A 103 -53.65 2.62 -41.32
C PHE A 103 -53.45 1.54 -42.38
N ARG A 104 -52.81 0.42 -42.02
CA ARG A 104 -52.57 -0.71 -42.94
C ARG A 104 -53.87 -1.30 -43.45
N ASP A 105 -54.86 -1.47 -42.57
CA ASP A 105 -56.17 -2.01 -42.92
C ASP A 105 -56.92 -1.10 -43.91
N TYR A 106 -56.94 0.21 -43.66
CA TYR A 106 -57.60 1.17 -44.55
C TYR A 106 -56.86 1.37 -45.87
N GLN A 107 -55.53 1.23 -45.89
CA GLN A 107 -54.75 1.30 -47.13
C GLN A 107 -55.05 0.10 -48.05
N ALA A 108 -55.39 -1.07 -47.49
CA ALA A 108 -55.75 -2.26 -48.25
C ALA A 108 -57.15 -2.17 -48.89
N ILE A 109 -58.08 -1.42 -48.27
CA ILE A 109 -59.47 -1.29 -48.71
C ILE A 109 -59.63 0.02 -49.51
N LYS A 110 -59.33 -0.03 -50.82
CA LYS A 110 -59.44 1.12 -51.74
C LYS A 110 -60.92 1.54 -51.94
N SER A 111 -61.42 2.50 -51.16
CA SER A 111 -62.77 3.09 -51.33
C SER A 111 -62.76 4.61 -51.21
N LEU A 112 -63.71 5.33 -51.82
CA LEU A 112 -63.76 6.81 -51.81
C LEU A 112 -63.89 7.41 -50.39
N TYR A 113 -64.58 6.73 -49.46
CA TYR A 113 -64.73 7.16 -48.06
C TYR A 113 -63.45 6.94 -47.22
N SER A 114 -62.52 6.11 -47.71
CA SER A 114 -61.27 5.79 -47.00
C SER A 114 -60.29 6.97 -46.93
N ASN A 115 -60.35 7.92 -47.87
CA ASN A 115 -59.37 9.00 -47.96
C ASN A 115 -59.45 10.00 -46.79
N ILE A 116 -60.67 10.40 -46.36
CA ILE A 116 -60.86 11.31 -45.22
C ILE A 116 -60.43 10.63 -43.92
N LEU A 117 -60.78 9.34 -43.76
CA LEU A 117 -60.38 8.54 -42.59
C LEU A 117 -58.86 8.33 -42.55
N LEU A 118 -58.22 8.07 -43.69
CA LEU A 118 -56.77 7.94 -43.82
C LEU A 118 -56.06 9.25 -43.46
N GLU A 119 -56.54 10.40 -43.91
CA GLU A 119 -55.94 11.70 -43.58
C GLU A 119 -55.97 11.97 -42.08
N GLN A 120 -57.15 11.79 -41.45
CA GLN A 120 -57.32 11.95 -40.00
C GLN A 120 -56.38 11.01 -39.23
N LEU A 121 -56.25 9.77 -39.71
CA LEU A 121 -55.45 8.75 -39.08
C LEU A 121 -53.95 9.04 -39.23
N VAL A 122 -53.47 9.49 -40.40
CA VAL A 122 -52.08 9.92 -40.61
C VAL A 122 -51.74 11.10 -39.70
N LYS A 123 -52.63 12.09 -39.56
CA LYS A 123 -52.45 13.21 -38.63
C LYS A 123 -52.39 12.74 -37.17
N LYS A 124 -53.20 11.76 -36.80
CA LYS A 124 -53.20 11.16 -35.46
C LYS A 124 -51.91 10.38 -35.17
N ILE A 125 -51.41 9.62 -36.13
CA ILE A 125 -50.12 8.91 -36.06
C ILE A 125 -48.98 9.91 -35.88
N TYR A 126 -48.95 10.97 -36.69
CA TYR A 126 -47.95 12.04 -36.58
C TYR A 126 -47.94 12.68 -35.19
N ASN A 127 -49.11 13.11 -34.70
CA ASN A 127 -49.23 13.74 -33.39
C ASN A 127 -48.85 12.78 -32.24
N THR A 128 -49.18 11.50 -32.36
CA THR A 128 -48.81 10.49 -31.35
C THR A 128 -47.31 10.20 -31.37
N ASN A 129 -46.68 10.18 -32.55
CA ASN A 129 -45.22 10.06 -32.68
C ASN A 129 -44.49 11.26 -32.08
N LEU A 130 -44.99 12.49 -32.25
CA LEU A 130 -44.42 13.67 -31.59
C LEU A 130 -44.45 13.54 -30.06
N LYS A 131 -45.57 13.06 -29.49
CA LYS A 131 -45.67 12.79 -28.05
C LYS A 131 -44.69 11.70 -27.60
N LEU A 132 -44.56 10.61 -28.36
CA LEU A 132 -43.56 9.57 -28.10
C LEU A 132 -42.13 10.13 -28.12
N LEU A 133 -41.80 10.98 -29.07
CA LEU A 133 -40.48 11.60 -29.18
C LEU A 133 -40.14 12.45 -27.96
N ILE A 134 -41.09 13.25 -27.48
CA ILE A 134 -40.92 14.06 -26.27
C ILE A 134 -40.64 13.16 -25.07
N GLU A 135 -41.42 12.10 -24.87
CA GLU A 135 -41.23 11.18 -23.74
C GLU A 135 -39.92 10.38 -23.83
N PHE A 136 -39.54 9.90 -25.03
CA PHE A 136 -38.24 9.27 -25.25
C PHE A 136 -37.09 10.23 -24.95
N ASN A 137 -37.17 11.48 -25.41
CA ASN A 137 -36.14 12.49 -25.14
C ASN A 137 -36.04 12.81 -23.64
N LYS A 138 -37.17 12.90 -22.93
CA LYS A 138 -37.21 13.09 -21.48
C LYS A 138 -36.53 11.93 -20.74
N LEU A 139 -36.86 10.69 -21.10
CA LEU A 139 -36.23 9.50 -20.51
C LEU A 139 -34.73 9.45 -20.80
N LEU A 140 -34.33 9.71 -22.05
CA LEU A 140 -32.92 9.76 -22.46
C LEU A 140 -32.14 10.83 -21.68
N LYS A 141 -32.74 12.01 -21.45
CA LYS A 141 -32.13 13.06 -20.64
C LYS A 141 -31.91 12.58 -19.21
N VAL A 142 -32.91 11.98 -18.57
CA VAL A 142 -32.78 11.42 -17.22
C VAL A 142 -31.68 10.36 -17.15
N GLN A 143 -31.65 9.41 -18.08
CA GLN A 143 -30.64 8.35 -18.11
C GLN A 143 -29.23 8.92 -18.31
N LYS A 144 -29.05 9.85 -19.25
CA LYS A 144 -27.76 10.53 -19.47
C LYS A 144 -27.31 11.30 -18.23
N THR A 145 -28.19 12.10 -17.63
CA THR A 145 -27.87 12.86 -16.41
C THR A 145 -27.47 11.94 -15.26
N ASN A 146 -28.20 10.84 -15.05
CA ASN A 146 -27.87 9.85 -14.02
C ASN A 146 -26.52 9.18 -14.27
N LEU A 147 -26.21 8.85 -15.53
CA LEU A 147 -24.91 8.32 -15.93
C LEU A 147 -23.79 9.33 -15.65
N TYR A 148 -23.92 10.57 -16.13
CA TYR A 148 -22.91 11.61 -15.91
C TYR A 148 -22.66 11.89 -14.44
N ASN A 149 -23.73 12.01 -13.63
CA ASN A 149 -23.60 12.27 -12.20
C ASN A 149 -22.86 11.13 -11.47
N LYS A 150 -23.20 9.87 -11.78
CA LYS A 150 -22.50 8.71 -11.19
C LYS A 150 -21.06 8.60 -11.67
N ILE A 151 -20.80 8.82 -12.95
CA ILE A 151 -19.44 8.83 -13.51
C ILE A 151 -18.59 9.91 -12.81
N ASN A 152 -19.13 11.12 -12.63
CA ASN A 152 -18.42 12.19 -11.94
C ASN A 152 -18.14 11.84 -10.48
N LEU A 153 -19.12 11.28 -9.76
CA LEU A 153 -18.91 10.81 -8.39
C LEU A 153 -17.77 9.78 -8.30
N TYR A 154 -17.75 8.79 -9.20
CA TYR A 154 -16.65 7.81 -9.22
C TYR A 154 -15.30 8.43 -9.58
N LYS A 155 -15.26 9.41 -10.50
CA LYS A 155 -14.03 10.15 -10.81
C LYS A 155 -13.51 10.92 -9.59
N TYR A 156 -14.38 11.61 -8.85
CA TYR A 156 -13.97 12.31 -7.63
C TYR A 156 -13.38 11.35 -6.60
N ILE A 157 -14.03 10.20 -6.38
CA ILE A 157 -13.51 9.17 -5.47
C ILE A 157 -12.16 8.64 -5.96
N GLN A 158 -12.02 8.32 -7.26
CA GLN A 158 -10.77 7.83 -7.84
C GLN A 158 -9.64 8.85 -7.69
N TYR A 159 -9.88 10.12 -8.01
CA TYR A 159 -8.88 11.18 -7.87
C TYR A 159 -8.49 11.41 -6.40
N SER A 160 -9.46 11.37 -5.49
CA SER A 160 -9.18 11.48 -4.05
C SER A 160 -8.33 10.31 -3.55
N LEU A 161 -8.68 9.07 -3.91
CA LEU A 161 -7.92 7.88 -3.52
C LEU A 161 -6.52 7.87 -4.14
N PHE A 162 -6.39 8.28 -5.40
CA PHE A 162 -5.10 8.40 -6.08
C PHE A 162 -4.22 9.47 -5.44
N SER A 163 -4.77 10.64 -5.13
CA SER A 163 -4.05 11.70 -4.41
C SER A 163 -3.56 11.23 -3.04
N LEU A 164 -4.42 10.53 -2.29
CA LEU A 164 -4.03 9.92 -1.02
C LEU A 164 -2.88 8.90 -1.19
N LEU A 165 -2.94 8.06 -2.23
CA LEU A 165 -1.90 7.09 -2.54
C LEU A 165 -0.56 7.77 -2.84
N VAL A 166 -0.57 8.85 -3.61
CA VAL A 166 0.66 9.64 -3.90
C VAL A 166 1.25 10.23 -2.62
N LEU A 167 0.41 10.80 -1.74
CA LEU A 167 0.87 11.34 -0.45
C LEU A 167 1.51 10.24 0.43
N LEU A 168 0.92 9.05 0.45
CA LEU A 168 1.47 7.91 1.20
C LEU A 168 2.80 7.42 0.63
N LEU A 169 2.94 7.39 -0.69
CA LEU A 169 4.23 7.06 -1.34
C LEU A 169 5.31 8.07 -0.99
N LEU A 170 5.02 9.37 -1.06
CA LEU A 170 5.94 10.42 -0.64
C LEU A 170 6.34 10.26 0.83
N TYR A 171 5.38 9.95 1.70
CA TYR A 171 5.64 9.68 3.10
C TYR A 171 6.58 8.48 3.30
N ILE A 172 6.32 7.34 2.66
CA ILE A 172 7.22 6.17 2.74
C ILE A 172 8.63 6.54 2.27
N PHE A 173 8.76 7.33 1.20
CA PHE A 173 10.06 7.74 0.69
C PHE A 173 10.87 8.53 1.73
N THR A 174 10.23 9.46 2.45
CA THR A 174 10.90 10.18 3.54
C THR A 174 11.34 9.26 4.69
N GLN A 175 10.51 8.27 5.04
CA GLN A 175 10.85 7.30 6.08
C GLN A 175 12.01 6.38 5.65
N LEU A 176 12.01 5.91 4.40
CA LEU A 176 13.11 5.12 3.83
C LEU A 176 14.43 5.89 3.89
N LYS A 177 14.43 7.18 3.53
CA LYS A 177 15.63 8.02 3.62
C LYS A 177 16.18 8.08 5.05
N SER A 178 15.31 8.19 6.05
CA SER A 178 15.72 8.17 7.46
C SER A 178 16.34 6.83 7.87
N VAL A 179 15.76 5.71 7.41
CA VAL A 179 16.29 4.37 7.70
C VAL A 179 17.64 4.16 7.03
N ILE A 180 17.81 4.58 5.78
CA ILE A 180 19.09 4.50 5.06
C ILE A 180 20.17 5.28 5.80
N ASN A 181 19.88 6.50 6.23
CA ASN A 181 20.83 7.33 6.97
C ASN A 181 21.24 6.68 8.30
N PHE A 182 20.28 6.08 9.02
CA PHE A 182 20.58 5.30 10.22
C PHE A 182 21.50 4.11 9.91
N VAL A 183 21.16 3.29 8.90
CA VAL A 183 21.96 2.11 8.53
C VAL A 183 23.37 2.50 8.11
N GLN A 184 23.53 3.60 7.35
CA GLN A 184 24.85 4.10 6.97
C GLN A 184 25.67 4.52 8.19
N LYS A 185 25.10 5.32 9.10
CA LYS A 185 25.77 5.70 10.35
C LYS A 185 26.10 4.48 11.20
N PHE A 186 25.17 3.54 11.34
CA PHE A 186 25.40 2.29 12.06
C PHE A 186 26.57 1.50 11.48
N ILE A 187 26.62 1.32 10.15
CA ILE A 187 27.72 0.60 9.48
C ILE A 187 29.03 1.36 9.66
N LEU A 188 29.06 2.67 9.50
CA LEU A 188 30.26 3.48 9.65
C LEU A 188 30.78 3.43 11.09
N THR A 189 29.91 3.62 12.08
CA THR A 189 30.30 3.53 13.49
C THR A 189 30.75 2.11 13.83
N SER A 190 30.01 1.08 13.42
CA SER A 190 30.41 -0.31 13.66
C SER A 190 31.77 -0.63 13.00
N LYS A 191 32.00 -0.17 11.76
CA LYS A 191 33.30 -0.32 11.09
C LYS A 191 34.41 0.43 11.82
N SER A 192 34.15 1.66 12.30
CA SER A 192 35.15 2.41 13.07
C SER A 192 35.53 1.69 14.36
N ILE A 193 34.56 1.10 15.06
CA ILE A 193 34.79 0.30 16.26
C ILE A 193 35.62 -0.96 15.96
N LEU A 194 35.42 -1.58 14.78
CA LEU A 194 36.15 -2.79 14.39
C LEU A 194 37.55 -2.53 13.82
N LEU A 195 37.72 -1.41 13.10
CA LEU A 195 38.97 -1.08 12.40
C LEU A 195 39.93 -0.25 13.25
N ASN A 196 39.41 0.59 14.14
CA ASN A 196 40.25 1.27 15.10
C ASN A 196 40.62 0.24 16.17
N SER A 197 41.90 -0.15 16.19
CA SER A 197 42.47 -1.04 17.22
C SER A 197 42.40 -0.45 18.62
N SER A 198 42.06 0.83 18.75
CA SER A 198 41.86 1.52 20.02
C SER A 198 40.47 1.25 20.55
N ILE A 199 40.40 0.70 21.76
CA ILE A 199 39.14 0.42 22.47
C ILE A 199 38.75 1.61 23.38
N LYS A 200 39.33 2.79 23.12
CA LYS A 200 39.10 3.99 23.90
C LYS A 200 37.69 4.53 23.66
N ASP A 201 36.92 4.59 24.76
CA ASP A 201 35.62 5.26 24.87
C ASP A 201 34.77 5.17 23.60
N LEU A 202 34.38 3.95 23.23
CA LEU A 202 33.55 3.70 22.05
C LEU A 202 32.37 4.68 22.04
N GLU A 203 32.29 5.49 21.00
CA GLU A 203 31.30 6.55 20.95
C GLU A 203 29.92 6.01 20.55
N PRO A 204 28.85 6.44 21.25
CA PRO A 204 27.49 6.09 20.87
C PRO A 204 27.12 6.72 19.52
N ILE A 205 26.20 6.09 18.79
CA ILE A 205 25.67 6.68 17.57
C ILE A 205 24.73 7.82 17.96
N ILE A 206 25.03 9.02 17.43
CA ILE A 206 24.16 10.19 17.53
C ILE A 206 23.34 10.32 16.24
N ILE A 207 22.03 10.13 16.38
CA ILE A 207 21.05 10.25 15.29
C ILE A 207 19.82 11.00 15.76
N ASN A 208 19.24 11.79 14.85
CA ASN A 208 17.93 12.40 15.05
C ASN A 208 16.88 11.28 15.13
N LYS A 209 16.21 11.19 16.28
CA LYS A 209 15.22 10.17 16.63
C LYS A 209 13.88 10.42 15.93
N ASN A 210 13.88 10.43 14.60
CA ASN A 210 12.69 10.74 13.80
C ASN A 210 11.69 9.57 13.73
N SER A 211 12.13 8.35 14.02
CA SER A 211 11.25 7.19 14.15
C SER A 211 11.54 6.42 15.43
N ILE A 212 10.49 5.92 16.06
CA ILE A 212 10.56 5.10 17.29
C ILE A 212 11.46 3.88 17.07
N ASP A 213 11.39 3.28 15.89
CA ASP A 213 12.18 2.11 15.53
C ASP A 213 13.68 2.43 15.45
N ILE A 214 14.04 3.54 14.82
CA ILE A 214 15.43 4.01 14.76
C ILE A 214 15.91 4.39 16.17
N SER A 215 15.07 5.01 16.99
CA SER A 215 15.43 5.30 18.39
C SER A 215 15.74 4.01 19.15
N GLN A 216 14.85 3.02 19.13
CA GLN A 216 15.06 1.76 19.85
C GLN A 216 16.32 1.03 19.38
N ALA A 217 16.55 0.96 18.06
CA ALA A 217 17.76 0.34 17.53
C ALA A 217 19.03 1.10 17.94
N SER A 218 18.99 2.43 17.93
CA SER A 218 20.08 3.28 18.42
C SER A 218 20.32 3.09 19.90
N ASP A 219 19.27 3.05 20.71
CA ASP A 219 19.36 2.93 22.17
C ASP A 219 19.92 1.54 22.54
N ASN A 220 19.52 0.47 21.84
CA ASN A 220 20.09 -0.86 22.00
C ASN A 220 21.58 -0.92 21.63
N PHE A 221 21.97 -0.31 20.50
CA PHE A 221 23.37 -0.24 20.10
C PHE A 221 24.19 0.55 21.13
N ASN A 222 23.71 1.72 21.54
CA ASN A 222 24.39 2.56 22.51
C ASN A 222 24.50 1.88 23.88
N THR A 223 23.50 1.08 24.27
CA THR A 223 23.57 0.25 25.48
C THR A 223 24.67 -0.81 25.38
N LEU A 224 24.81 -1.46 24.21
CA LEU A 224 25.88 -2.43 23.99
C LEU A 224 27.26 -1.76 24.06
N VAL A 225 27.41 -0.62 23.39
CA VAL A 225 28.62 0.21 23.42
C VAL A 225 28.99 0.58 24.87
N GLN A 226 28.02 1.04 25.65
CA GLN A 226 28.23 1.39 27.06
C GLN A 226 28.64 0.18 27.92
N LYS A 227 28.04 -1.00 27.66
CA LYS A 227 28.44 -2.24 28.33
C LYS A 227 29.88 -2.61 28.01
N ILE A 228 30.29 -2.51 26.75
CA ILE A 228 31.67 -2.78 26.33
C ILE A 228 32.64 -1.84 27.06
N ASN A 229 32.38 -0.52 27.04
CA ASN A 229 33.18 0.48 27.76
C ASN A 229 33.26 0.18 29.26
N SER A 230 32.14 -0.18 29.89
CA SER A 230 32.12 -0.56 31.31
C SER A 230 32.93 -1.82 31.60
N SER A 231 32.87 -2.84 30.74
CA SER A 231 33.65 -4.07 30.89
C SER A 231 35.14 -3.82 30.76
N ILE A 232 35.58 -2.95 29.83
CA ILE A 232 36.98 -2.57 29.68
C ILE A 232 37.48 -1.87 30.95
N LYS A 233 36.69 -0.93 31.48
CA LYS A 233 37.01 -0.24 32.73
C LYS A 233 37.11 -1.21 33.91
N TYR A 234 36.16 -2.14 34.05
CA TYR A 234 36.21 -3.15 35.10
C TYR A 234 37.42 -4.07 34.96
N SER A 235 37.75 -4.52 33.75
CA SER A 235 38.95 -5.34 33.49
C SER A 235 40.23 -4.59 33.84
N SER A 236 40.35 -3.32 33.44
CA SER A 236 41.50 -2.47 33.78
C SER A 236 41.66 -2.32 35.29
N ASN A 237 40.57 -1.99 36.00
CA ASN A 237 40.59 -1.89 37.46
C ASN A 237 40.91 -3.23 38.14
N SER A 238 40.38 -4.34 37.64
CA SER A 238 40.64 -5.68 38.20
C SER A 238 42.11 -6.08 38.04
N ILE A 239 42.73 -5.76 36.90
CA ILE A 239 44.15 -6.02 36.67
C ILE A 239 45.01 -5.18 37.61
N GLN A 240 44.63 -3.91 37.83
CA GLN A 240 45.30 -3.05 38.79
C GLN A 240 45.25 -3.63 40.21
N HIS A 241 44.08 -4.10 40.67
CA HIS A 241 43.97 -4.73 41.98
C HIS A 241 44.74 -6.05 42.08
N SER A 242 44.75 -6.88 41.03
CA SER A 242 45.56 -8.09 41.00
C SER A 242 47.05 -7.77 41.10
N TYR A 243 47.51 -6.72 40.42
CA TYR A 243 48.89 -6.24 40.50
C TYR A 243 49.26 -5.81 41.92
N GLU A 244 48.45 -4.95 42.55
CA GLU A 244 48.65 -4.51 43.93
C GLU A 244 48.62 -5.68 44.94
N SER A 245 47.75 -6.66 44.71
CA SER A 245 47.63 -7.84 45.60
C SER A 245 48.85 -8.75 45.52
N ILE A 246 49.44 -8.89 44.33
CA ILE A 246 50.68 -9.66 44.13
C ILE A 246 51.84 -8.99 44.86
N GLU A 247 51.97 -7.67 44.79
CA GLU A 247 53.01 -6.92 45.52
C GLU A 247 52.89 -7.11 47.04
N VAL A 248 51.67 -7.09 47.58
CA VAL A 248 51.42 -7.39 49.00
C VAL A 248 51.79 -8.84 49.35
N LEU A 249 51.51 -9.79 48.45
CA LEU A 249 51.83 -11.20 48.65
C LEU A 249 53.34 -11.45 48.62
N GLU A 250 54.08 -10.86 47.67
CA GLU A 250 55.55 -10.90 47.63
C GLU A 250 56.15 -10.43 48.96
N LYS A 251 55.70 -9.28 49.45
CA LYS A 251 56.14 -8.73 50.74
C LYS A 251 55.84 -9.64 51.94
N ASN A 252 54.70 -10.34 51.93
CA ASN A 252 54.36 -11.28 52.99
C ASN A 252 55.22 -12.55 52.92
N ILE A 253 55.57 -13.02 51.73
CA ILE A 253 56.47 -14.16 51.53
C ILE A 253 57.89 -13.80 51.96
N GLU A 254 58.40 -12.61 51.61
CA GLU A 254 59.71 -12.13 52.07
C GLU A 254 59.80 -12.07 53.60
N LYS A 255 58.76 -11.53 54.26
CA LYS A 255 58.67 -11.52 55.73
C LYS A 255 58.62 -12.92 56.32
N LEU A 256 57.94 -13.86 55.67
CA LEU A 256 57.90 -15.26 56.10
C LEU A 256 59.29 -15.89 56.02
N ILE A 257 60.04 -15.62 54.95
CA ILE A 257 61.43 -16.08 54.78
C ILE A 257 62.32 -15.51 55.89
N GLU A 258 62.24 -14.20 56.15
CA GLU A 258 62.99 -13.55 57.24
C GLU A 258 62.63 -14.14 58.62
N LEU A 259 61.35 -14.42 58.87
CA LEU A 259 60.88 -15.06 60.10
C LEU A 259 61.42 -16.50 60.24
N VAL A 260 61.44 -17.27 59.14
CA VAL A 260 62.02 -18.63 59.12
C VAL A 260 63.53 -18.59 59.44
N TYR A 261 64.27 -17.64 58.87
CA TYR A 261 65.70 -17.48 59.15
C TYR A 261 65.99 -17.01 60.59
N THR A 262 65.14 -16.14 61.16
CA THR A 262 65.31 -15.64 62.54
C THR A 262 64.91 -16.65 63.62
N MET A 263 64.00 -17.59 63.32
CA MET A 263 63.62 -18.68 64.22
C MET A 263 64.60 -19.87 64.21
N GLN A 264 65.68 -19.79 63.43
CA GLN A 264 66.57 -20.92 63.18
C GLN A 264 67.56 -21.15 64.34
N ASN A 265 67.33 -22.24 65.09
CA ASN A 265 68.30 -22.88 65.98
C ASN A 265 68.86 -24.13 65.27
N GLU A 266 70.16 -24.41 65.43
CA GLU A 266 71.08 -25.23 64.61
C GLU A 266 70.73 -26.69 64.22
N GLN A 267 69.50 -27.19 64.32
CA GLN A 267 69.18 -28.60 64.01
C GLN A 267 67.85 -28.84 63.28
N ILE A 268 67.72 -28.49 62.00
CA ILE A 268 66.77 -29.15 61.07
C ILE A 268 67.38 -29.21 59.66
N ASN A 269 67.52 -30.42 59.12
CA ASN A 269 68.29 -30.75 57.92
C ASN A 269 67.35 -31.46 56.90
N LYS A 270 67.36 -31.03 55.63
CA LYS A 270 66.59 -31.51 54.44
C LYS A 270 65.12 -31.11 54.23
N GLU A 271 64.26 -31.10 55.24
CA GLU A 271 62.81 -30.78 55.02
C GLU A 271 62.57 -29.27 54.87
N LEU A 272 63.40 -28.46 55.52
CA LEU A 272 63.39 -27.00 55.41
C LEU A 272 63.88 -26.54 54.03
N THR A 273 64.94 -27.17 53.50
CA THR A 273 65.49 -26.87 52.18
C THR A 273 64.47 -27.14 51.08
N LYS A 274 63.69 -28.22 51.19
CA LYS A 274 62.54 -28.46 50.29
C LYS A 274 61.45 -27.40 50.41
N LYS A 275 61.21 -26.85 51.60
CA LYS A 275 60.22 -25.77 51.81
C LYS A 275 60.75 -24.43 51.28
N GLU A 276 62.05 -24.15 51.43
CA GLU A 276 62.72 -23.02 50.77
C GLU A 276 62.61 -23.13 49.26
N ASP A 277 62.92 -24.28 48.66
CA ASP A 277 62.79 -24.51 47.21
C ASP A 277 61.35 -24.28 46.74
N VAL A 278 60.35 -24.71 47.51
CA VAL A 278 58.93 -24.47 47.20
C VAL A 278 58.56 -22.99 47.31
N VAL A 279 59.09 -22.27 48.30
CA VAL A 279 58.85 -20.82 48.47
C VAL A 279 59.54 -20.02 47.36
N ILE A 280 60.77 -20.38 46.99
CA ILE A 280 61.52 -19.77 45.88
C ILE A 280 60.78 -20.01 44.55
N ASN A 281 60.35 -21.25 44.28
CA ASN A 281 59.55 -21.56 43.10
C ASN A 281 58.23 -20.76 43.08
N SER A 282 57.58 -20.59 44.24
CA SER A 282 56.36 -19.79 44.36
C SER A 282 56.61 -18.32 44.07
N LEU A 283 57.75 -17.76 44.52
CA LEU A 283 58.20 -16.40 44.20
C LEU A 283 58.51 -16.23 42.70
N GLU A 284 59.16 -17.21 42.08
CA GLU A 284 59.43 -17.20 40.64
C GLU A 284 58.14 -17.27 39.81
N GLU A 285 57.18 -18.12 40.19
CA GLU A 285 55.86 -18.18 39.55
C GLU A 285 55.05 -16.89 39.78
N LEU A 286 55.15 -16.28 40.96
CA LEU A 286 54.51 -15.00 41.26
C LEU A 286 55.08 -13.87 40.40
N ASN A 287 56.41 -13.77 40.33
CA ASN A 287 57.11 -12.77 39.53
C ASN A 287 56.78 -12.96 38.04
N SER A 288 56.74 -14.20 37.55
CA SER A 288 56.28 -14.52 36.20
C SER A 288 54.85 -14.04 35.95
N SER A 289 53.96 -14.23 36.91
CA SER A 289 52.56 -13.77 36.85
C SER A 289 52.45 -12.25 36.93
N ASN A 290 53.28 -11.59 37.73
CA ASN A 290 53.40 -10.14 37.86
C ASN A 290 53.82 -9.51 36.53
N ILE A 291 54.86 -10.06 35.89
CA ILE A 291 55.32 -9.65 34.56
C ILE A 291 54.21 -9.83 33.51
N LYS A 292 53.49 -10.96 33.54
CA LYS A 292 52.35 -11.19 32.64
C LYS A 292 51.23 -10.17 32.84
N LEU A 293 50.86 -9.85 34.08
CA LEU A 293 49.85 -8.85 34.41
C LEU A 293 50.28 -7.43 34.03
N LYS A 294 51.56 -7.09 34.23
CA LYS A 294 52.13 -5.81 33.80
C LYS A 294 52.09 -5.65 32.28
N ASN A 295 52.44 -6.71 31.56
CA ASN A 295 52.34 -6.73 30.10
C ASN A 295 50.89 -6.62 29.64
N LEU A 296 49.96 -7.33 30.30
CA LEU A 296 48.53 -7.27 29.99
C LEU A 296 47.95 -5.87 30.25
N LYS A 297 48.28 -5.26 31.39
CA LYS A 297 47.91 -3.89 31.74
C LYS A 297 48.42 -2.92 30.67
N LYS A 298 49.70 -3.02 30.33
CA LYS A 298 50.31 -2.20 29.29
C LYS A 298 49.63 -2.39 27.93
N SER A 299 49.34 -3.63 27.53
CA SER A 299 48.60 -3.89 26.29
C SER A 299 47.21 -3.25 26.31
N ILE A 300 46.50 -3.28 27.43
CA ILE A 300 45.18 -2.63 27.58
C ILE A 300 45.31 -1.10 27.58
N GLU A 301 46.33 -0.53 28.24
CA GLU A 301 46.60 0.90 28.25
C GLU A 301 47.05 1.41 26.87
N ASP A 302 47.85 0.63 26.14
CA ASP A 302 48.26 0.90 24.75
C ASP A 302 47.05 0.87 23.81
N LEU A 303 46.12 -0.07 24.04
CA LEU A 303 44.80 -0.12 23.38
C LEU A 303 43.88 1.06 23.74
N ILE A 304 44.18 1.81 24.80
CA ILE A 304 43.42 2.99 25.25
C ILE A 304 44.12 4.30 24.86
N SER A 305 45.41 4.29 24.53
CA SER A 305 46.23 5.51 24.35
C SER A 305 46.55 5.88 22.90
N TYR A 306 46.39 4.97 21.94
CA TYR A 306 46.26 5.30 20.50
C TYR A 306 44.81 5.61 20.12
#